data_AF-A0A962P3R8-F1
#
_entry.id   AF-A0A962P3R8-F1
#
_cell.length_a   1.000
_cell.length_b   1.000
_cell.length_c   1.000
_cell.angle_alpha   90.00
_cell.angle_beta   90.00
_cell.angle_gamma   90.00
#
_symmetry.space_group_name_H-M   'P 1'
#
loop_
_entity.id
_entity.type
_entity.pdbx_description
1 polymer ?
#
loop_
_entity_poly.entity_id
_entity_poly.type
_entity_poly.pdbx_seq_one_letter_code
_entity_poly.pdbx_strand_id
1 'polypeptide(L)'
;MTSLSRTARTSGRVLLCTLLPCLAFAQNSDVPANWVMPRTEYGQPDLQGMWGNQTQTPMERPTELGEQRSYSREEALHLENALIERESSRETVLDPDRDAPPAGVRIGQEAEADYSDVGMGVTRINGEYRTSLVVDPPNGRFPFVEGGRQKDIYGQWRAQGFQEFDGPEMRNAGERCLSAIGTMPPMVLLPYNSNAQIVQTKDYVMILGEMVHDARIIRLNGEHQPANMPQWFGDSIGHWEDDTLVVHTTNFRPEISNFRVVSSELLEVDERFTRVNDTEILYTYTVTDPNIYTRPYTVEMLLHHLAPGETMYEFACHEGNYSMELILRGARQEEHDARQAAR
;
A
#
# COMPACT_ATOMS: atom_id res chain seq x y z
N MET A 1 -19.87 -40.03 63.49
CA MET A 1 -19.68 -38.57 63.44
C MET A 1 -18.50 -38.27 62.53
N THR A 2 -18.74 -38.26 61.21
CA THR A 2 -17.80 -37.77 60.17
C THR A 2 -18.49 -37.97 58.83
N SER A 3 -18.95 -36.88 58.21
CA SER A 3 -19.36 -36.86 56.81
C SER A 3 -18.91 -35.53 56.22
N LEU A 4 -17.84 -35.59 55.44
CA LEU A 4 -17.24 -34.47 54.71
C LEU A 4 -18.17 -34.04 53.57
N SER A 5 -18.67 -32.81 53.65
CA SER A 5 -19.40 -32.13 52.58
C SER A 5 -18.45 -31.72 51.45
N ARG A 6 -18.71 -32.18 50.23
CA ARG A 6 -18.09 -31.66 49.00
C ARG A 6 -18.72 -30.32 48.63
N THR A 7 -17.93 -29.25 48.62
CA THR A 7 -18.27 -27.97 48.00
C THR A 7 -17.73 -27.93 46.57
N ALA A 8 -18.64 -27.86 45.59
CA ALA A 8 -18.30 -27.60 44.20
C ALA A 8 -18.00 -26.10 44.02
N ARG A 9 -16.79 -25.76 43.59
CA ARG A 9 -16.43 -24.40 43.13
C ARG A 9 -16.80 -24.27 41.65
N THR A 10 -17.78 -23.44 41.36
CA THR A 10 -18.03 -22.88 40.02
C THR A 10 -16.99 -21.80 39.72
N SER A 11 -16.08 -22.08 38.78
CA SER A 11 -15.16 -21.08 38.25
C SER A 11 -15.89 -20.22 37.21
N GLY A 12 -16.31 -19.02 37.61
CA GLY A 12 -16.76 -18.00 36.68
C GLY A 12 -15.57 -17.43 35.91
N ARG A 13 -15.56 -17.61 34.58
CA ARG A 13 -14.65 -16.89 33.69
C ARG A 13 -15.16 -15.45 33.56
N VAL A 14 -14.42 -14.50 34.12
CA VAL A 14 -14.60 -13.07 33.87
C VAL A 14 -14.06 -12.79 32.47
N LEU A 15 -14.96 -12.45 31.54
CA LEU A 15 -14.61 -11.94 30.22
C LEU A 15 -14.09 -10.52 30.41
N LEU A 16 -12.79 -10.31 30.26
CA LEU A 16 -12.17 -9.00 30.34
C LEU A 16 -12.37 -8.32 28.98
N CYS A 17 -13.41 -7.49 28.84
CA CYS A 17 -13.57 -6.59 27.70
C CYS A 17 -12.45 -5.55 27.75
N THR A 18 -11.40 -5.73 26.96
CA THR A 18 -10.40 -4.71 26.68
C THR A 18 -11.03 -3.65 25.78
N LEU A 19 -11.38 -2.51 26.38
CA LEU A 19 -11.74 -1.28 25.67
C LEU A 19 -10.52 -0.82 24.87
N LEU A 20 -10.56 -0.96 23.55
CA LEU A 20 -9.68 -0.23 22.64
C LEU A 20 -9.93 1.28 22.84
N PRO A 21 -8.89 2.10 23.04
CA PRO A 21 -9.07 3.53 23.14
C PRO A 21 -9.51 4.07 21.78
N CYS A 22 -10.72 4.64 21.70
CA CYS A 22 -11.10 5.53 20.60
C CYS A 22 -10.11 6.70 20.59
N LEU A 23 -9.14 6.65 19.68
CA LEU A 23 -8.38 7.82 19.27
C LEU A 23 -9.37 8.77 18.61
N ALA A 24 -9.75 9.83 19.32
CA ALA A 24 -10.51 10.94 18.73
C ALA A 24 -9.58 11.65 17.74
N PHE A 25 -9.73 11.37 16.45
CA PHE A 25 -9.07 12.11 15.39
C PHE A 25 -9.61 13.55 15.37
N ALA A 26 -8.69 14.52 15.30
CA ALA A 26 -8.98 15.94 15.31
C ALA A 26 -9.79 16.34 14.07
N GLN A 27 -10.61 17.40 14.18
CA GLN A 27 -11.32 17.99 13.05
C GLN A 27 -10.32 18.45 11.98
N ASN A 28 -10.48 17.96 10.74
CA ASN A 28 -9.60 18.28 9.62
C ASN A 28 -9.63 19.78 9.30
N SER A 29 -8.49 20.47 9.42
CA SER A 29 -8.33 21.91 9.18
C SER A 29 -8.18 22.26 7.69
N ASP A 30 -8.07 21.27 6.80
CA ASP A 30 -7.98 21.48 5.35
C ASP A 30 -9.34 21.55 4.65
N VAL A 31 -10.44 21.33 5.38
CA VAL A 31 -11.79 21.52 4.83
C VAL A 31 -12.11 23.02 4.77
N PRO A 32 -12.38 23.60 3.59
CA PRO A 32 -12.75 25.01 3.50
C PRO A 32 -14.03 25.28 4.33
N ALA A 33 -14.08 26.41 5.04
CA ALA A 33 -15.15 26.71 6.01
C ALA A 33 -16.59 26.69 5.46
N ASN A 34 -16.76 26.74 4.14
CA ASN A 34 -18.06 26.68 3.45
C ASN A 34 -18.17 25.52 2.45
N TRP A 35 -17.21 24.59 2.46
CA TRP A 35 -17.27 23.43 1.59
C TRP A 35 -18.32 22.44 2.12
N VAL A 36 -19.10 21.88 1.21
CA VAL A 36 -20.16 20.92 1.52
C VAL A 36 -19.89 19.67 0.71
N MET A 37 -19.84 18.53 1.41
CA MET A 37 -19.65 17.22 0.79
C MET A 37 -20.71 16.98 -0.31
N PRO A 38 -20.30 16.81 -1.59
CA PRO A 38 -21.22 16.43 -2.64
C PRO A 38 -21.84 15.06 -2.34
N ARG A 39 -23.05 14.83 -2.86
CA ARG A 39 -23.80 13.58 -2.67
C ARG A 39 -24.12 12.95 -4.01
N THR A 40 -24.04 11.62 -4.05
CA THR A 40 -24.49 10.82 -5.19
C THR A 40 -26.02 10.86 -5.30
N GLU A 41 -26.56 10.32 -6.39
CA GLU A 41 -28.02 10.15 -6.58
C GLU A 41 -28.68 9.26 -5.51
N TYR A 42 -27.89 8.52 -4.74
CA TYR A 42 -28.34 7.69 -3.61
C TYR A 42 -28.25 8.42 -2.25
N GLY A 43 -27.79 9.67 -2.23
CA GLY A 43 -27.60 10.47 -1.01
C GLY A 43 -26.34 10.14 -0.22
N GLN A 44 -25.44 9.31 -0.75
CA GLN A 44 -24.16 8.97 -0.12
C GLN A 44 -23.10 10.04 -0.42
N PRO A 45 -22.06 10.22 0.40
CA PRO A 45 -20.91 11.06 0.05
C PRO A 45 -20.33 10.67 -1.32
N ASP A 46 -20.07 11.66 -2.17
CA ASP A 46 -19.58 11.47 -3.53
C ASP A 46 -18.04 11.51 -3.58
N LEU A 47 -17.47 10.32 -3.72
CA LEU A 47 -16.04 10.04 -3.92
C LEU A 47 -15.74 9.70 -5.39
N GLN A 48 -16.73 9.73 -6.28
CA GLN A 48 -16.53 9.36 -7.68
C GLN A 48 -15.52 10.30 -8.35
N GLY A 49 -14.72 9.72 -9.25
CA GLY A 49 -13.71 10.47 -9.97
C GLY A 49 -12.48 9.62 -10.28
N MET A 50 -11.49 10.27 -10.89
CA MET A 50 -10.16 9.72 -11.07
C MET A 50 -9.22 10.44 -10.11
N TRP A 51 -8.44 9.67 -9.38
CA TRP A 51 -7.60 10.14 -8.29
C TRP A 51 -6.19 9.57 -8.40
N GLY A 52 -5.18 10.39 -8.14
CA GLY A 52 -3.76 9.99 -8.08
C GLY A 52 -3.21 10.19 -6.66
N ASN A 53 -2.18 9.44 -6.28
CA ASN A 53 -1.57 9.53 -4.94
C ASN A 53 -0.11 10.01 -4.97
N GLN A 54 0.30 10.71 -6.03
CA GLN A 54 1.68 11.16 -6.23
C GLN A 54 2.16 12.07 -5.10
N THR A 55 3.28 11.72 -4.47
CA THR A 55 3.94 12.53 -3.43
C THR A 55 5.39 12.12 -3.27
N GLN A 56 6.22 13.08 -2.86
CA GLN A 56 7.62 12.84 -2.49
C GLN A 56 7.81 12.71 -0.97
N THR A 57 6.72 12.79 -0.18
CA THR A 57 6.79 12.47 1.24
C THR A 57 7.17 11.00 1.40
N PRO A 58 8.25 10.68 2.13
CA PRO A 58 8.69 9.30 2.27
C PRO A 58 7.68 8.48 3.06
N MET A 59 7.60 7.17 2.80
CA MET A 59 6.76 6.30 3.62
C MET A 59 7.19 6.30 5.09
N GLU A 60 8.47 6.00 5.34
CA GLU A 60 9.05 6.00 6.68
C GLU A 60 9.76 7.31 6.97
N ARG A 61 9.68 7.78 8.21
CA ARG A 61 10.37 8.99 8.63
C ARG A 61 11.89 8.78 8.63
N PRO A 62 12.67 9.75 8.11
CA PRO A 62 14.11 9.77 8.28
C PRO A 62 14.49 9.63 9.77
N THR A 63 15.46 8.77 10.06
CA THR A 63 15.84 8.40 11.43
C THR A 63 16.31 9.59 12.26
N GLU A 64 16.95 10.55 11.62
CA GLU A 64 17.47 11.80 12.18
C GLU A 64 16.37 12.73 12.69
N LEU A 65 15.14 12.58 12.21
CA LEU A 65 13.98 13.38 12.65
C LEU A 65 13.27 12.78 13.87
N GLY A 66 13.55 11.53 14.24
CA GLY A 66 12.95 10.87 15.40
C GLY A 66 11.41 10.90 15.35
N GLU A 67 10.78 11.62 16.29
CA GLU A 67 9.32 11.77 16.37
C GLU A 67 8.78 13.08 15.77
N GLN A 68 9.63 13.85 15.07
CA GLN A 68 9.21 15.10 14.42
C GLN A 68 8.21 14.80 13.29
N ARG A 69 6.92 15.04 13.57
CA ARG A 69 5.81 14.73 12.64
C ARG A 69 5.75 15.65 11.43
N SER A 70 6.25 16.89 11.55
CA SER A 70 6.07 17.91 10.52
C SER A 70 7.33 18.72 10.23
N TYR A 71 7.51 19.05 8.96
CA TYR A 71 8.42 20.11 8.53
C TYR A 71 7.77 21.48 8.76
N SER A 72 8.60 22.49 9.01
CA SER A 72 8.19 23.88 8.83
C SER A 72 7.92 24.15 7.34
N ARG A 73 7.19 25.23 7.05
CA ARG A 73 6.92 25.63 5.67
C ARG A 73 8.20 25.91 4.88
N GLU A 74 9.21 26.52 5.51
CA GLU A 74 10.47 26.85 4.86
C GLU A 74 11.26 25.58 4.49
N GLU A 75 11.33 24.61 5.41
CA GLU A 75 11.96 23.31 5.14
C GLU A 75 11.24 22.54 4.04
N ALA A 76 9.91 22.49 4.08
CA ALA A 76 9.12 21.82 3.04
C ALA A 76 9.36 22.45 1.66
N LEU A 77 9.33 23.79 1.55
CA LEU A 77 9.62 24.49 0.30
C LEU A 77 11.06 24.26 -0.18
N HIS A 78 12.03 24.16 0.75
CA HIS A 78 13.40 23.85 0.38
C HIS A 78 13.52 22.44 -0.23
N LEU A 79 12.83 21.45 0.34
CA LEU A 79 12.77 20.09 -0.19
C LEU A 79 12.09 20.06 -1.58
N GLU A 80 10.95 20.72 -1.72
CA GLU A 80 10.22 20.80 -3.00
C GLU A 80 11.07 21.45 -4.10
N ASN A 81 11.77 22.56 -3.79
CA ASN A 81 12.67 23.19 -4.75
C ASN A 81 13.84 22.27 -5.14
N ALA A 82 14.43 21.56 -4.18
CA ALA A 82 15.51 20.59 -4.47
C ALA A 82 15.02 19.43 -5.36
N LEU A 83 13.77 18.99 -5.20
CA LEU A 83 13.15 17.96 -6.04
C LEU A 83 12.93 18.48 -7.47
N ILE A 84 12.42 19.71 -7.62
CA ILE A 84 12.24 20.36 -8.92
C ILE A 84 13.59 20.53 -9.64
N GLU A 85 14.63 20.97 -8.94
CA GLU A 85 15.98 21.10 -9.49
C GLU A 85 16.54 19.74 -9.93
N ARG A 86 16.34 18.69 -9.13
CA ARG A 86 16.76 17.34 -9.48
C ARG A 86 16.07 16.84 -10.74
N GLU A 87 14.74 16.96 -10.83
CA GLU A 87 13.98 16.49 -11.99
C GLU A 87 14.31 17.29 -13.26
N SER A 88 14.44 18.62 -13.16
CA SER A 88 14.90 19.44 -14.30
C SER A 88 16.32 19.10 -14.77
N SER A 89 17.17 18.57 -13.89
CA SER A 89 18.51 18.09 -14.26
C SER A 89 18.53 16.69 -14.87
N ARG A 90 17.45 15.91 -14.74
CA ARG A 90 17.35 14.53 -15.26
C ARG A 90 17.14 14.46 -16.76
N GLU A 91 16.61 15.50 -17.40
CA GLU A 91 16.38 15.59 -18.85
C GLU A 91 17.69 15.72 -19.68
N THR A 92 18.76 15.04 -19.28
CA THR A 92 19.99 14.96 -20.07
C THR A 92 19.85 13.82 -21.06
N VAL A 93 19.69 14.17 -22.33
CA VAL A 93 19.71 13.21 -23.45
C VAL A 93 21.00 12.41 -23.37
N LEU A 94 20.89 11.11 -23.15
CA LEU A 94 22.04 10.21 -23.18
C LEU A 94 22.67 10.24 -24.58
N ASP A 95 24.00 10.30 -24.64
CA ASP A 95 24.74 10.21 -25.90
C ASP A 95 24.44 8.85 -26.57
N PRO A 96 23.81 8.82 -27.77
CA PRO A 96 23.50 7.56 -28.46
C PRO A 96 24.77 6.79 -28.87
N ASP A 97 25.92 7.46 -28.96
CA ASP A 97 27.21 6.87 -29.32
C ASP A 97 28.06 6.52 -28.09
N ARG A 98 27.50 6.58 -26.86
CA ARG A 98 28.22 6.21 -25.64
C ARG A 98 28.68 4.76 -25.66
N ASP A 99 29.90 4.52 -25.17
CA ASP A 99 30.40 3.16 -24.97
C ASP A 99 29.53 2.37 -24.00
N ALA A 100 29.54 1.04 -24.16
CA ALA A 100 28.90 0.15 -23.21
C ALA A 100 29.47 0.37 -21.79
N PRO A 101 28.63 0.28 -20.73
CA PRO A 101 29.12 0.35 -19.36
C PRO A 101 30.24 -0.66 -19.10
N PRO A 102 31.24 -0.34 -18.26
CA PRO A 102 32.28 -1.28 -17.89
C PRO A 102 31.70 -2.60 -17.36
N ALA A 103 32.36 -3.70 -17.68
CA ALA A 103 31.94 -5.01 -17.18
C ALA A 103 31.89 -5.04 -15.65
N GLY A 104 30.83 -5.62 -15.10
CA GLY A 104 30.60 -5.71 -13.64
C GLY A 104 29.89 -4.50 -13.04
N VAL A 105 29.58 -3.46 -13.81
CA VAL A 105 28.69 -2.39 -13.37
C VAL A 105 27.24 -2.90 -13.39
N ARG A 106 26.49 -2.56 -12.33
CA ARG A 106 25.04 -2.83 -12.29
C ARG A 106 24.36 -1.95 -13.33
N ILE A 107 23.70 -2.59 -14.30
CA ILE A 107 22.74 -1.91 -15.17
C ILE A 107 21.44 -1.80 -14.35
N GLY A 108 21.01 -0.58 -14.05
CA GLY A 108 19.79 -0.31 -13.31
C GLY A 108 18.61 -0.16 -14.24
N GLN A 109 17.56 0.48 -13.73
CA GLN A 109 16.37 0.85 -14.48
C GLN A 109 16.38 2.35 -14.77
N GLU A 110 17.54 2.88 -15.17
CA GLU A 110 17.69 4.32 -15.41
C GLU A 110 16.83 4.80 -16.58
N ALA A 111 16.56 3.93 -17.57
CA ALA A 111 15.68 4.26 -18.70
C ALA A 111 14.20 4.33 -18.28
N GLU A 112 13.80 3.54 -17.28
CA GLU A 112 12.45 3.52 -16.73
C GLU A 112 12.18 4.73 -15.84
N ALA A 113 13.24 5.37 -15.34
CA ALA A 113 13.10 6.59 -14.55
C ALA A 113 12.34 7.65 -15.33
N ASP A 114 12.51 7.75 -16.66
CA ASP A 114 11.85 8.74 -17.52
C ASP A 114 10.31 8.65 -17.51
N TYR A 115 9.76 7.51 -17.08
CA TYR A 115 8.32 7.30 -16.94
C TYR A 115 7.83 7.55 -15.50
N SER A 116 8.71 7.89 -14.57
CA SER A 116 8.34 8.12 -13.16
C SER A 116 7.60 9.44 -12.98
N ASP A 117 6.39 9.36 -12.44
CA ASP A 117 5.55 10.50 -12.05
C ASP A 117 5.28 10.42 -10.54
N VAL A 118 6.32 10.71 -9.76
CA VAL A 118 6.30 10.60 -8.29
C VAL A 118 5.75 11.85 -7.59
N GLY A 119 5.29 12.85 -8.35
CA GLY A 119 4.93 14.17 -7.81
C GLY A 119 6.16 14.95 -7.36
N MET A 120 5.97 16.24 -7.05
CA MET A 120 7.05 17.15 -6.63
C MET A 120 6.78 17.83 -5.27
N GLY A 121 5.66 17.50 -4.62
CA GLY A 121 5.22 18.13 -3.38
C GLY A 121 5.53 17.31 -2.13
N VAL A 122 5.65 18.00 -1.01
CA VAL A 122 5.58 17.39 0.33
C VAL A 122 4.10 17.36 0.74
N THR A 123 3.57 16.18 1.03
CA THR A 123 2.19 15.98 1.49
C THR A 123 1.89 16.89 2.68
N ARG A 124 0.87 17.73 2.53
CA ARG A 124 0.38 18.63 3.56
C ARG A 124 -1.01 18.20 3.99
N ILE A 125 -1.15 17.82 5.25
CA ILE A 125 -2.43 17.36 5.82
C ILE A 125 -2.69 18.14 7.10
N ASN A 126 -3.89 18.70 7.21
CA ASN A 126 -4.33 19.58 8.27
C ASN A 126 -3.37 20.76 8.49
N GLY A 127 -2.90 21.35 7.39
CA GLY A 127 -1.95 22.45 7.39
C GLY A 127 -0.50 22.07 7.71
N GLU A 128 -0.20 20.83 8.08
CA GLU A 128 1.12 20.34 8.47
C GLU A 128 1.82 19.60 7.31
N TYR A 129 3.04 19.99 6.98
CA TYR A 129 3.86 19.28 6.00
C TYR A 129 4.44 18.00 6.62
N ARG A 130 4.03 16.84 6.12
CA ARG A 130 4.38 15.54 6.69
C ARG A 130 5.85 15.19 6.45
N THR A 131 6.53 14.71 7.49
CA THR A 131 7.90 14.13 7.39
C THR A 131 7.89 12.67 6.98
N SER A 132 6.73 12.02 7.07
CA SER A 132 6.48 10.63 6.67
C SER A 132 4.98 10.39 6.43
N LEU A 133 4.63 9.41 5.63
CA LEU A 133 3.23 8.97 5.48
C LEU A 133 2.80 8.03 6.60
N VAL A 134 3.69 7.20 7.17
CA VAL A 134 3.39 6.51 8.44
C VAL A 134 3.27 7.57 9.55
N VAL A 135 2.14 7.57 10.25
CA VAL A 135 1.85 8.54 11.34
C VAL A 135 1.72 7.88 12.71
N ASP A 136 1.40 6.59 12.77
CA ASP A 136 1.47 5.76 13.97
C ASP A 136 2.22 4.47 13.61
N PRO A 137 3.27 4.07 14.36
CA PRO A 137 3.80 4.66 15.59
C PRO A 137 4.35 6.09 15.47
N PRO A 138 4.53 6.84 16.58
CA PRO A 138 4.98 8.23 16.56
C PRO A 138 6.34 8.49 15.92
N ASN A 139 7.19 7.47 15.78
CA ASN A 139 8.44 7.56 15.05
C ASN A 139 8.28 7.51 13.52
N GLY A 140 7.05 7.29 13.01
CA GLY A 140 6.73 7.30 11.59
C GLY A 140 7.38 6.15 10.83
N ARG A 141 7.58 4.99 11.47
CA ARG A 141 8.28 3.84 10.88
C ARG A 141 7.50 2.55 11.08
N PHE A 142 7.68 1.60 10.17
CA PHE A 142 6.99 0.31 10.25
C PHE A 142 7.47 -0.48 11.49
N PRO A 143 6.55 -0.95 12.36
CA PRO A 143 6.90 -1.61 13.61
C PRO A 143 7.14 -3.11 13.43
N PHE A 144 8.02 -3.51 12.51
CA PHE A 144 8.30 -4.94 12.23
C PHE A 144 8.70 -5.73 13.49
N VAL A 145 8.23 -6.96 13.60
CA VAL A 145 8.81 -7.93 14.55
C VAL A 145 10.24 -8.28 14.13
N GLU A 146 11.01 -8.89 15.04
CA GLU A 146 12.33 -9.42 14.68
C GLU A 146 12.20 -10.41 13.50
N GLY A 147 12.95 -10.13 12.43
CA GLY A 147 12.89 -10.90 11.18
C GLY A 147 11.56 -10.78 10.42
N GLY A 148 10.71 -9.80 10.74
CA GLY A 148 9.35 -9.66 10.16
C GLY A 148 9.35 -9.62 8.63
N ARG A 149 10.37 -9.01 8.01
CA ARG A 149 10.54 -8.98 6.55
C ARG A 149 10.78 -10.35 5.90
N GLN A 150 11.09 -11.38 6.68
CA GLN A 150 11.33 -12.75 6.23
C GLN A 150 10.26 -13.73 6.72
N LYS A 151 9.19 -13.26 7.36
CA LYS A 151 8.11 -14.10 7.89
C LYS A 151 6.93 -14.27 6.93
N ASP A 152 6.96 -13.58 5.81
CA ASP A 152 5.99 -13.75 4.73
C ASP A 152 6.15 -15.11 4.02
N ILE A 153 5.22 -15.41 3.11
CA ILE A 153 5.21 -16.70 2.41
C ILE A 153 6.50 -16.96 1.61
N TYR A 154 7.08 -15.93 1.00
CA TYR A 154 8.33 -16.06 0.26
C TYR A 154 9.52 -16.35 1.17
N GLY A 155 9.54 -15.76 2.38
CA GLY A 155 10.51 -16.07 3.41
C GLY A 155 10.38 -17.52 3.92
N GLN A 156 9.16 -18.00 4.08
CA GLN A 156 8.88 -19.40 4.44
C GLN A 156 9.37 -20.37 3.36
N TRP A 157 9.12 -20.08 2.08
CA TRP A 157 9.63 -20.91 0.98
C TRP A 157 11.16 -20.87 0.88
N ARG A 158 11.79 -19.71 1.06
CA ARG A 158 13.26 -19.63 1.15
C ARG A 158 13.82 -20.49 2.29
N ALA A 159 13.15 -20.50 3.44
CA ALA A 159 13.54 -21.37 4.56
C ALA A 159 13.37 -22.87 4.28
N GLN A 160 12.51 -23.25 3.32
CA GLN A 160 12.35 -24.62 2.83
C GLN A 160 13.41 -25.00 1.76
N GLY A 161 14.26 -24.06 1.35
CA GLY A 161 15.35 -24.28 0.39
C GLY A 161 15.08 -23.78 -1.02
N PHE A 162 13.89 -23.21 -1.30
CA PHE A 162 13.59 -22.63 -2.61
C PHE A 162 14.44 -21.39 -2.86
N GLN A 163 15.08 -21.35 -4.03
CA GLN A 163 15.81 -20.20 -4.54
C GLN A 163 14.87 -19.23 -5.27
N GLU A 164 15.34 -18.01 -5.48
CA GLU A 164 14.56 -16.90 -6.07
C GLU A 164 13.98 -17.20 -7.46
N PHE A 165 14.58 -18.14 -8.20
CA PHE A 165 14.20 -18.51 -9.56
C PHE A 165 13.81 -19.98 -9.72
N ASP A 166 13.51 -20.68 -8.62
CA ASP A 166 13.17 -22.11 -8.68
C ASP A 166 11.82 -22.41 -9.35
N GLY A 167 10.95 -21.42 -9.45
CA GLY A 167 9.71 -21.49 -10.21
C GLY A 167 9.02 -20.13 -10.31
N PRO A 168 7.94 -20.04 -11.10
CA PRO A 168 7.15 -18.82 -11.22
C PRO A 168 6.64 -18.35 -9.85
N GLU A 169 6.30 -19.26 -8.95
CA GLU A 169 5.77 -18.96 -7.63
C GLU A 169 6.77 -18.23 -6.71
N MET A 170 8.07 -18.37 -6.95
CA MET A 170 9.09 -17.64 -6.19
C MET A 170 9.20 -16.17 -6.60
N ARG A 171 8.57 -15.79 -7.72
CA ARG A 171 8.40 -14.40 -8.13
C ARG A 171 7.16 -13.83 -7.46
N ASN A 172 7.25 -12.56 -7.07
CA ASN A 172 6.13 -11.90 -6.40
C ASN A 172 4.90 -11.82 -7.31
N ALA A 173 3.71 -11.69 -6.72
CA ALA A 173 2.43 -11.67 -7.46
C ALA A 173 2.35 -10.54 -8.49
N GLY A 174 3.00 -9.40 -8.24
CA GLY A 174 3.04 -8.26 -9.16
C GLY A 174 3.78 -8.56 -10.46
N GLU A 175 4.94 -9.21 -10.41
CA GLU A 175 5.71 -9.62 -11.60
C GLU A 175 4.99 -10.67 -12.45
N ARG A 176 4.08 -11.42 -11.81
CA ARG A 176 3.22 -12.41 -12.45
C ARG A 176 1.89 -11.83 -12.92
N CYS A 177 1.66 -10.53 -12.74
CA CYS A 177 0.42 -9.83 -13.05
C CYS A 177 -0.83 -10.43 -12.38
N LEU A 178 -0.66 -11.00 -11.18
CA LEU A 178 -1.75 -11.59 -10.39
C LEU A 178 -2.38 -10.59 -9.40
N SER A 179 -1.70 -9.46 -9.16
CA SER A 179 -2.17 -8.40 -8.28
C SER A 179 -1.53 -7.05 -8.61
N ALA A 180 -2.33 -5.98 -8.62
CA ALA A 180 -1.91 -4.60 -8.78
C ALA A 180 -1.12 -4.16 -7.55
N ILE A 181 0.11 -3.73 -7.79
CA ILE A 181 1.02 -3.36 -6.71
C ILE A 181 0.54 -2.09 -5.97
N GLY A 182 -0.24 -1.21 -6.61
CA GLY A 182 -0.60 0.11 -6.10
C GLY A 182 -2.03 0.30 -5.57
N THR A 183 -3.01 -0.42 -6.13
CA THR A 183 -4.44 -0.26 -5.79
C THR A 183 -5.03 -1.44 -5.01
N MET A 184 -4.20 -2.42 -4.64
CA MET A 184 -4.54 -3.38 -3.58
C MET A 184 -4.95 -2.65 -2.30
N PRO A 185 -5.71 -3.26 -1.39
CA PRO A 185 -5.80 -2.80 -0.01
C PRO A 185 -4.51 -3.16 0.75
N PRO A 186 -3.83 -2.21 1.41
CA PRO A 186 -4.06 -0.76 1.32
C PRO A 186 -3.50 -0.19 0.02
N MET A 187 -4.12 0.87 -0.51
CA MET A 187 -3.51 1.59 -1.65
C MET A 187 -2.13 2.10 -1.24
N VAL A 188 -1.13 1.95 -2.11
CA VAL A 188 0.26 2.35 -1.85
C VAL A 188 0.80 3.23 -2.97
N LEU A 189 1.90 3.92 -2.70
CA LEU A 189 2.60 4.73 -3.69
C LEU A 189 3.24 3.86 -4.77
N LEU A 190 2.95 4.18 -6.02
CA LEU A 190 3.68 3.69 -7.18
C LEU A 190 4.54 4.80 -7.79
N PRO A 191 5.68 4.45 -8.39
CA PRO A 191 6.54 5.43 -9.05
C PRO A 191 5.93 6.00 -10.34
N TYR A 192 4.92 5.35 -10.91
CA TYR A 192 4.19 5.75 -12.12
C TYR A 192 2.85 5.03 -12.17
N ASN A 193 1.92 5.53 -13.01
CA ASN A 193 0.58 4.97 -13.21
C ASN A 193 -0.18 4.75 -11.89
N SER A 194 0.04 5.64 -10.92
CA SER A 194 -0.50 5.55 -9.56
C SER A 194 -1.88 6.20 -9.44
N ASN A 195 -2.71 5.98 -10.47
CA ASN A 195 -4.06 6.52 -10.57
C ASN A 195 -5.10 5.43 -10.30
N ALA A 196 -6.24 5.86 -9.79
CA ALA A 196 -7.39 5.02 -9.52
C ALA A 196 -8.70 5.74 -9.87
N GLN A 197 -9.66 5.00 -10.44
CA GLN A 197 -11.02 5.47 -10.63
C GLN A 197 -11.93 4.90 -9.57
N ILE A 198 -12.67 5.78 -8.90
CA ILE A 198 -13.73 5.39 -7.98
C ILE A 198 -15.07 5.51 -8.70
N VAL A 199 -15.84 4.42 -8.68
CA VAL A 199 -17.22 4.37 -9.18
C VAL A 199 -18.12 3.91 -8.06
N GLN A 200 -19.22 4.63 -7.83
CA GLN A 200 -20.15 4.32 -6.75
C GLN A 200 -21.48 3.85 -7.31
N THR A 201 -22.06 2.87 -6.64
CA THR A 201 -23.45 2.47 -6.81
C THR A 201 -24.14 2.57 -5.46
N LYS A 202 -25.44 2.28 -5.41
CA LYS A 202 -26.16 2.22 -4.14
C LYS A 202 -25.53 1.25 -3.13
N ASP A 203 -25.05 0.10 -3.61
CA ASP A 203 -24.69 -1.05 -2.76
C ASP A 203 -23.20 -1.42 -2.84
N TYR A 204 -22.43 -0.79 -3.73
CA TYR A 204 -21.01 -1.09 -3.97
C TYR A 204 -20.19 0.17 -4.27
N VAL A 205 -18.91 0.13 -3.90
CA VAL A 205 -17.87 1.05 -4.37
C VAL A 205 -16.85 0.21 -5.15
N MET A 206 -16.54 0.60 -6.39
CA MET A 206 -15.47 0.01 -7.17
C MET A 206 -14.29 0.96 -7.19
N ILE A 207 -13.09 0.43 -6.95
CA ILE A 207 -11.82 1.12 -7.16
C ILE A 207 -11.09 0.38 -8.29
N LEU A 208 -10.92 1.05 -9.43
CA LEU A 208 -10.18 0.53 -10.58
C LEU A 208 -8.79 1.17 -10.61
N GLY A 209 -7.73 0.40 -10.50
CA GLY A 209 -6.36 0.92 -10.63
C GLY A 209 -5.89 1.00 -12.08
N GLU A 210 -5.12 2.04 -12.41
CA GLU A 210 -4.49 2.15 -13.73
C GLU A 210 -3.40 1.10 -13.93
N MET A 211 -2.52 0.90 -12.95
CA MET A 211 -1.52 -0.17 -13.00
C MET A 211 -2.20 -1.54 -12.85
N VAL A 212 -2.04 -2.42 -13.86
CA VAL A 212 -2.57 -3.80 -13.93
C VAL A 212 -4.12 -3.91 -14.13
N HIS A 213 -4.88 -2.81 -14.17
CA HIS A 213 -6.37 -2.76 -14.37
C HIS A 213 -7.21 -3.51 -13.35
N ASP A 214 -6.72 -3.67 -12.14
CA ASP A 214 -7.49 -4.40 -11.14
C ASP A 214 -8.70 -3.61 -10.65
N ALA A 215 -9.86 -4.27 -10.72
CA ALA A 215 -11.13 -3.76 -10.20
C ALA A 215 -11.40 -4.35 -8.82
N ARG A 216 -11.11 -3.57 -7.77
CA ARG A 216 -11.49 -3.90 -6.39
C ARG A 216 -12.95 -3.55 -6.17
N ILE A 217 -13.74 -4.53 -5.69
CA ILE A 217 -15.16 -4.36 -5.38
C ILE A 217 -15.36 -4.34 -3.86
N ILE A 218 -15.82 -3.21 -3.34
CA ILE A 218 -16.16 -3.02 -1.92
C ILE A 218 -17.68 -3.13 -1.79
N ARG A 219 -18.14 -4.10 -1.01
CA ARG A 219 -19.57 -4.33 -0.77
C ARG A 219 -20.03 -3.49 0.42
N LEU A 220 -21.07 -2.68 0.24
CA LEU A 220 -21.58 -1.82 1.31
C LEU A 220 -22.52 -2.59 2.25
N ASN A 221 -22.30 -2.46 3.55
CA ASN A 221 -23.12 -3.04 4.62
C ASN A 221 -23.34 -4.56 4.49
N GLY A 222 -22.35 -5.27 3.94
CA GLY A 222 -22.36 -6.71 3.77
C GLY A 222 -21.68 -7.46 4.92
N GLU A 223 -21.56 -8.77 4.74
CA GLU A 223 -20.75 -9.64 5.61
C GLU A 223 -19.56 -10.21 4.83
N HIS A 224 -18.47 -10.47 5.55
CA HIS A 224 -17.32 -11.12 4.97
C HIS A 224 -17.64 -12.55 4.51
N GLN A 225 -17.01 -12.95 3.42
CA GLN A 225 -17.02 -14.32 2.96
C GLN A 225 -16.28 -15.23 3.96
N PRO A 226 -16.59 -16.52 3.99
CA PRO A 226 -15.83 -17.48 4.79
C PRO A 226 -14.33 -17.45 4.44
N ALA A 227 -13.49 -17.51 5.47
CA ALA A 227 -12.02 -17.39 5.36
C ALA A 227 -11.32 -18.56 4.64
N ASN A 228 -12.05 -19.52 4.09
CA ASN A 228 -11.49 -20.69 3.39
C ASN A 228 -11.32 -20.46 1.87
N MET A 229 -11.65 -19.27 1.38
CA MET A 229 -11.46 -18.87 -0.03
C MET A 229 -10.73 -17.52 -0.11
N PRO A 230 -9.41 -17.49 0.18
CA PRO A 230 -8.64 -16.26 0.15
C PRO A 230 -8.60 -15.65 -1.25
N GLN A 231 -8.68 -14.32 -1.33
CA GLN A 231 -8.72 -13.56 -2.57
C GLN A 231 -7.43 -12.77 -2.77
N TRP A 232 -7.06 -12.48 -4.02
CA TRP A 232 -5.88 -11.65 -4.35
C TRP A 232 -6.00 -10.22 -3.84
N PHE A 233 -7.21 -9.67 -3.73
CA PHE A 233 -7.46 -8.32 -3.20
C PHE A 233 -8.10 -8.35 -1.81
N GLY A 234 -8.10 -9.51 -1.15
CA GLY A 234 -8.90 -9.74 0.04
C GLY A 234 -10.41 -9.61 -0.23
N ASP A 235 -11.19 -9.59 0.83
CA ASP A 235 -12.62 -9.38 0.83
C ASP A 235 -12.95 -8.08 1.56
N SER A 236 -13.38 -7.06 0.83
CA SER A 236 -13.64 -5.71 1.35
C SER A 236 -15.12 -5.48 1.65
N ILE A 237 -15.42 -5.10 2.90
CA ILE A 237 -16.73 -4.64 3.34
C ILE A 237 -16.62 -3.19 3.77
N GLY A 238 -17.50 -2.34 3.24
CA GLY A 238 -17.54 -0.92 3.58
C GLY A 238 -18.86 -0.48 4.22
N HIS A 239 -18.81 0.63 4.95
CA HIS A 239 -19.98 1.35 5.43
C HIS A 239 -19.68 2.85 5.50
N TRP A 240 -20.72 3.66 5.60
CA TRP A 240 -20.58 5.11 5.75
C TRP A 240 -20.64 5.50 7.23
N GLU A 241 -19.63 6.24 7.69
CA GLU A 241 -19.62 6.96 8.96
C GLU A 241 -19.63 8.46 8.65
N ASP A 242 -20.80 9.08 8.80
CA ASP A 242 -21.06 10.45 8.33
C ASP A 242 -20.65 10.61 6.85
N ASP A 243 -19.56 11.34 6.62
CA ASP A 243 -19.02 11.68 5.30
C ASP A 243 -17.78 10.86 4.92
N THR A 244 -17.52 9.79 5.66
CA THR A 244 -16.34 8.91 5.46
C THR A 244 -16.78 7.52 5.05
N LEU A 245 -16.21 7.00 3.96
CA LEU A 245 -16.29 5.58 3.65
C LEU A 245 -15.26 4.86 4.53
N VAL A 246 -15.73 3.96 5.38
CA VAL A 246 -14.89 3.08 6.19
C VAL A 246 -14.93 1.70 5.56
N VAL A 247 -13.76 1.08 5.37
CA VAL A 247 -13.65 -0.23 4.72
C VAL A 247 -12.77 -1.13 5.57
N HIS A 248 -13.27 -2.32 5.89
CA HIS A 248 -12.46 -3.38 6.48
C HIS A 248 -12.19 -4.44 5.39
N THR A 249 -10.94 -4.85 5.26
CA THR A 249 -10.53 -5.90 4.33
C THR A 249 -9.73 -6.98 5.04
N THR A 250 -10.08 -8.24 4.78
CA THR A 250 -9.43 -9.44 5.33
C THR A 250 -9.39 -10.55 4.27
N ASN A 251 -9.03 -11.78 4.64
CA ASN A 251 -9.09 -12.98 3.78
C ASN A 251 -8.23 -12.85 2.50
N PHE A 252 -7.01 -12.33 2.68
CA PHE A 252 -6.03 -12.19 1.62
C PHE A 252 -5.33 -13.52 1.31
N ARG A 253 -4.94 -13.68 0.06
CA ARG A 253 -3.91 -14.67 -0.30
C ARG A 253 -2.56 -14.26 0.29
N PRO A 254 -1.79 -15.15 0.95
CA PRO A 254 -0.50 -14.78 1.52
C PRO A 254 0.53 -14.37 0.44
N GLU A 255 0.34 -14.79 -0.81
CA GLU A 255 1.22 -14.43 -1.94
C GLU A 255 1.15 -12.95 -2.36
N ILE A 256 0.22 -12.17 -1.80
CA ILE A 256 0.14 -10.71 -2.05
C ILE A 256 1.25 -9.93 -1.34
N SER A 257 1.96 -10.56 -0.39
CA SER A 257 3.11 -9.96 0.29
C SER A 257 4.13 -9.44 -0.71
N ASN A 258 4.65 -8.24 -0.46
CA ASN A 258 5.68 -7.64 -1.28
C ASN A 258 6.54 -6.68 -0.45
N PHE A 259 7.48 -6.00 -1.09
CA PHE A 259 8.42 -5.14 -0.38
C PHE A 259 7.79 -3.84 0.19
N ARG A 260 6.64 -3.40 -0.34
CA ARG A 260 5.91 -2.22 0.15
C ARG A 260 5.03 -2.57 1.35
N VAL A 261 4.30 -3.68 1.24
CA VAL A 261 3.47 -4.24 2.33
C VAL A 261 3.86 -5.69 2.51
N VAL A 262 4.69 -5.95 3.51
CA VAL A 262 5.05 -7.32 3.88
C VAL A 262 3.89 -7.87 4.70
N SER A 263 3.37 -9.02 4.32
CA SER A 263 2.17 -9.58 4.94
C SER A 263 2.23 -11.11 5.05
N SER A 264 1.37 -11.65 5.89
CA SER A 264 1.05 -13.06 6.04
C SER A 264 -0.44 -13.30 5.80
N GLU A 265 -0.92 -14.52 6.02
CA GLU A 265 -2.34 -14.84 5.96
C GLU A 265 -3.20 -14.11 7.03
N LEU A 266 -2.57 -13.46 8.01
CA LEU A 266 -3.22 -12.72 9.09
C LEU A 266 -3.41 -11.23 8.78
N LEU A 267 -3.19 -10.80 7.55
CA LEU A 267 -3.35 -9.42 7.14
C LEU A 267 -4.80 -8.96 7.26
N GLU A 268 -4.99 -7.85 7.97
CA GLU A 268 -6.21 -7.06 7.98
C GLU A 268 -5.86 -5.60 7.69
N VAL A 269 -6.75 -4.93 6.95
CA VAL A 269 -6.59 -3.54 6.55
C VAL A 269 -7.88 -2.77 6.84
N ASP A 270 -7.79 -1.75 7.67
CA ASP A 270 -8.87 -0.80 7.94
C ASP A 270 -8.58 0.51 7.22
N GLU A 271 -9.42 0.88 6.26
CA GLU A 271 -9.29 2.05 5.41
C GLU A 271 -10.39 3.07 5.67
N ARG A 272 -10.06 4.35 5.51
CA ARG A 272 -10.98 5.48 5.63
C ARG A 272 -10.74 6.43 4.47
N PHE A 273 -11.79 6.74 3.72
CA PHE A 273 -11.78 7.70 2.63
C PHE A 273 -12.69 8.87 2.99
N THR A 274 -12.10 10.03 3.23
CA THR A 274 -12.82 11.26 3.57
C THR A 274 -12.46 12.32 2.54
N ARG A 275 -13.41 12.73 1.70
CA ARG A 275 -13.19 13.88 0.82
C ARG A 275 -13.11 15.15 1.67
N VAL A 276 -12.00 15.88 1.54
CA VAL A 276 -11.72 17.07 2.38
C VAL A 276 -11.94 18.37 1.62
N ASN A 277 -11.94 18.32 0.29
CA ASN A 277 -12.31 19.42 -0.59
C ASN A 277 -12.66 18.89 -1.99
N ASP A 278 -12.87 19.78 -2.95
CA ASP A 278 -13.25 19.39 -4.32
C ASP A 278 -12.16 18.58 -5.03
N THR A 279 -10.91 18.71 -4.62
CA THR A 279 -9.73 18.16 -5.31
C THR A 279 -9.02 17.07 -4.53
N GLU A 280 -9.40 16.77 -3.28
CA GLU A 280 -8.64 15.88 -2.41
C GLU A 280 -9.52 14.95 -1.57
N ILE A 281 -9.09 13.68 -1.50
CA ILE A 281 -9.56 12.68 -0.53
C ILE A 281 -8.41 12.39 0.44
N LEU A 282 -8.66 12.63 1.73
CA LEU A 282 -7.81 12.07 2.77
C LEU A 282 -8.08 10.57 2.87
N TYR A 283 -7.07 9.80 2.50
CA TYR A 283 -7.06 8.35 2.60
C TYR A 283 -6.16 7.94 3.76
N THR A 284 -6.75 7.31 4.77
CA THR A 284 -6.05 6.78 5.93
C THR A 284 -6.23 5.29 5.97
N TYR A 285 -5.17 4.54 6.24
CA TYR A 285 -5.29 3.10 6.44
C TYR A 285 -4.48 2.63 7.64
N THR A 286 -4.97 1.60 8.31
CA THR A 286 -4.29 0.89 9.39
C THR A 286 -4.09 -0.55 8.97
N VAL A 287 -2.86 -1.03 9.06
CA VAL A 287 -2.51 -2.42 8.79
C VAL A 287 -2.30 -3.16 10.09
N THR A 288 -2.94 -4.32 10.20
CA THR A 288 -2.76 -5.27 11.30
C THR A 288 -2.28 -6.61 10.72
N ASP A 289 -1.09 -7.03 11.14
CA ASP A 289 -0.60 -8.39 10.92
C ASP A 289 0.35 -8.76 12.08
N PRO A 290 -0.10 -9.56 13.06
CA PRO A 290 0.69 -9.87 14.25
C PRO A 290 1.87 -10.82 13.98
N ASN A 291 1.94 -11.46 12.80
CA ASN A 291 3.10 -12.27 12.41
C ASN A 291 4.23 -11.39 11.86
N ILE A 292 3.89 -10.25 11.25
CA ILE A 292 4.84 -9.34 10.60
C ILE A 292 5.18 -8.11 11.46
N TYR A 293 4.20 -7.56 12.19
CA TYR A 293 4.31 -6.31 12.94
C TYR A 293 4.06 -6.50 14.43
N THR A 294 4.81 -5.78 15.27
CA THR A 294 4.70 -5.80 16.74
C THR A 294 3.42 -5.11 17.25
N ARG A 295 2.83 -4.24 16.43
CA ARG A 295 1.57 -3.53 16.64
C ARG A 295 1.01 -3.06 15.28
N PRO A 296 -0.27 -2.72 15.19
CA PRO A 296 -0.79 -2.04 14.01
C PRO A 296 -0.03 -0.74 13.73
N TYR A 297 0.03 -0.35 12.46
CA TYR A 297 0.55 0.95 12.03
C TYR A 297 -0.45 1.65 11.13
N THR A 298 -0.44 2.98 11.17
CA THR A 298 -1.36 3.83 10.41
C THR A 298 -0.60 4.74 9.47
N VAL A 299 -1.16 4.90 8.27
CA VAL A 299 -0.64 5.74 7.20
C VAL A 299 -1.70 6.75 6.79
N GLU A 300 -1.28 8.00 6.54
CA GLU A 300 -2.11 9.06 5.97
C GLU A 300 -1.56 9.45 4.60
N MET A 301 -2.42 9.49 3.59
CA MET A 301 -2.12 9.95 2.23
C MET A 301 -3.24 10.83 1.69
N LEU A 302 -2.91 11.68 0.73
CA LEU A 302 -3.90 12.40 -0.06
C LEU A 302 -4.04 11.72 -1.42
N LEU A 303 -5.29 11.52 -1.85
CA LEU A 303 -5.61 11.24 -3.23
C LEU A 303 -6.06 12.55 -3.87
N HIS A 304 -5.36 12.97 -4.91
CA HIS A 304 -5.60 14.20 -5.65
C HIS A 304 -6.44 13.91 -6.89
N HIS A 305 -7.47 14.70 -7.14
CA HIS A 305 -8.26 14.58 -8.36
C HIS A 305 -7.35 14.83 -9.58
N LEU A 306 -7.44 13.98 -10.59
CA LEU A 306 -6.69 14.15 -11.84
C LEU A 306 -7.02 15.50 -12.50
N ALA A 307 -6.05 16.09 -13.19
CA ALA A 307 -6.26 17.40 -13.82
C ALA A 307 -7.31 17.30 -14.96
N PRO A 308 -8.04 18.39 -15.25
CA PRO A 308 -8.99 18.39 -16.35
C PRO A 308 -8.36 17.97 -17.68
N GLY A 309 -8.91 16.91 -18.29
CA GLY A 309 -8.40 16.35 -19.55
C GLY A 309 -7.42 15.18 -19.38
N GLU A 310 -6.96 14.90 -18.16
CA GLU A 310 -6.26 13.66 -17.86
C GLU A 310 -7.25 12.50 -17.74
N THR A 311 -6.77 11.31 -18.08
CA THR A 311 -7.51 10.05 -17.99
C THR A 311 -6.55 8.96 -17.54
N MET A 312 -7.10 7.90 -16.96
CA MET A 312 -6.34 6.66 -16.84
C MET A 312 -6.16 6.03 -18.21
N TYR A 313 -5.00 5.42 -18.44
CA TYR A 313 -4.68 4.70 -19.67
C TYR A 313 -4.74 3.18 -19.48
N GLU A 314 -4.76 2.47 -20.60
CA GLU A 314 -4.52 1.03 -20.60
C GLU A 314 -3.05 0.75 -20.25
N PHE A 315 -2.84 -0.33 -19.50
CA PHE A 315 -1.55 -0.84 -19.03
C PHE A 315 -1.61 -2.37 -19.11
N ALA A 316 -1.01 -2.90 -20.16
CA ALA A 316 -1.13 -4.31 -20.50
C ALA A 316 -0.04 -5.11 -19.75
N CYS A 317 -0.32 -5.55 -18.52
CA CYS A 317 0.68 -6.26 -17.69
C CYS A 317 1.02 -7.64 -18.27
N HIS A 318 0.01 -8.39 -18.71
CA HIS A 318 0.19 -9.75 -19.22
C HIS A 318 0.63 -9.78 -20.67
N GLU A 319 0.18 -8.82 -21.47
CA GLU A 319 0.39 -8.73 -22.90
C GLU A 319 1.85 -8.36 -23.20
N GLY A 320 2.68 -9.39 -23.41
CA GLY A 320 4.10 -9.21 -23.71
C GLY A 320 5.03 -9.35 -22.50
N ASN A 321 4.56 -9.91 -21.38
CA ASN A 321 5.42 -10.30 -20.27
C ASN A 321 6.23 -11.58 -20.59
N TYR A 322 7.22 -11.45 -21.48
CA TYR A 322 8.19 -12.51 -21.81
C TYR A 322 9.31 -12.61 -20.76
N SER A 323 9.50 -11.54 -19.97
CA SER A 323 10.57 -11.42 -18.97
C SER A 323 10.56 -12.57 -17.98
N MET A 324 9.38 -13.00 -17.55
CA MET A 324 9.22 -14.09 -16.59
C MET A 324 9.82 -15.41 -17.11
N GLU A 325 9.53 -15.77 -18.37
CA GLU A 325 10.13 -16.95 -19.00
C GLU A 325 11.65 -16.80 -19.17
N LEU A 326 12.11 -15.62 -19.60
CA LEU A 326 13.52 -15.35 -19.83
C LEU A 326 14.34 -15.40 -18.54
N ILE A 327 13.83 -14.84 -17.44
CA ILE A 327 14.43 -14.90 -16.11
C ILE A 327 14.62 -16.36 -15.68
N LEU A 328 13.55 -17.16 -15.76
CA LEU A 328 13.62 -18.57 -15.36
C LEU A 328 14.55 -19.38 -16.27
N ARG A 329 14.55 -19.13 -17.60
CA ARG A 329 15.50 -19.76 -18.52
C ARG A 329 16.94 -19.40 -18.20
N GLY A 330 17.21 -18.14 -17.83
CA GLY A 330 18.52 -17.67 -17.39
C GLY A 330 19.02 -18.45 -16.17
N ALA A 331 18.18 -18.58 -15.14
CA ALA A 331 18.52 -19.35 -13.94
C ALA A 331 18.85 -20.83 -14.25
N ARG A 332 18.06 -21.48 -15.12
CA ARG A 332 18.33 -22.87 -15.54
C ARG A 332 19.63 -23.00 -16.35
N GLN A 333 20.01 -21.96 -17.09
CA GLN A 333 21.30 -21.90 -17.78
C GLN A 333 22.45 -21.76 -16.78
N GLU A 334 22.35 -20.91 -15.76
CA GLU A 334 23.36 -20.78 -14.71
C GLU A 334 23.58 -22.10 -13.95
N GLU A 335 22.50 -22.82 -13.63
CA GLU A 335 22.58 -24.16 -13.03
C GLU A 335 23.23 -25.20 -13.93
N HIS A 336 22.99 -25.12 -15.23
CA HIS A 336 23.67 -25.97 -16.19
C HIS A 336 25.18 -25.70 -16.17
N ASP A 337 25.58 -24.42 -16.24
CA ASP A 337 26.97 -24.03 -16.33
C ASP A 337 27.74 -24.33 -15.03
N ALA A 338 27.11 -24.11 -13.87
CA ALA A 338 27.66 -24.51 -12.57
C ALA A 338 27.90 -26.03 -12.49
N ARG A 339 26.96 -26.85 -13.01
CA ARG A 339 27.13 -28.31 -13.07
C ARG A 339 28.24 -28.75 -14.01
N GLN A 340 28.49 -28.03 -15.11
CA GLN A 340 29.60 -28.33 -16.01
C GLN A 340 30.94 -27.92 -15.39
N ALA A 341 31.01 -26.77 -14.71
CA ALA A 341 32.23 -26.31 -14.05
C ALA A 341 32.65 -27.18 -12.85
N ALA A 342 31.70 -27.89 -12.24
CA ALA A 342 31.95 -28.82 -11.13
C ALA A 342 32.37 -30.24 -11.57
N ARG A 343 32.34 -30.54 -12.87
CA ARG A 343 32.79 -31.82 -13.45
C ARG A 343 34.24 -31.70 -13.90
#